data_AF-A0A1G5WWV7-F1
#
_entry.id   AF-A0A1G5WWV7-F1
#
_cell.length_a   1.000
_cell.length_b   1.000
_cell.length_c   1.000
_cell.angle_alpha   90.00
_cell.angle_beta   90.00
_cell.angle_gamma   90.00
#
_symmetry.space_group_name_H-M   'P 1'
#
loop_
_entity.id
_entity.type
_entity.pdbx_description
1 polymer ?
#
loop_
_entity_poly.entity_id
_entity_poly.type
_entity_poly.pdbx_seq_one_letter_code
_entity_poly.pdbx_strand_id
1 'polypeptide(L)' 'MNGKNPNDSSVLVSNLTDYDSEDENIVSEEIKFNHQAGSGHYREIQYKDGGFRQFDVDTGKLIGSSYESDQKYLPKME' A
#
# COMPACT_ATOMS: atom_id res chain seq x y z
N MET A 1 -29.91 -16.39 25.11
CA MET A 1 -29.68 -15.60 23.89
C MET A 1 -28.41 -14.80 24.13
N ASN A 2 -27.26 -15.33 23.71
CA ASN A 2 -25.96 -14.73 24.03
C ASN A 2 -25.66 -13.65 22.99
N GLY A 3 -25.65 -12.40 23.44
CA GLY A 3 -25.37 -11.22 22.63
C GLY A 3 -23.94 -11.23 22.10
N LYS A 4 -23.80 -11.04 20.78
CA LYS A 4 -22.51 -10.77 20.13
C LYS A 4 -22.02 -9.39 20.58
N ASN A 5 -20.81 -9.36 21.11
CA ASN A 5 -20.06 -8.15 21.46
C ASN A 5 -19.68 -7.39 20.17
N PRO A 6 -19.97 -6.08 20.04
CA PRO A 6 -19.70 -5.30 18.83
C PRO A 6 -18.25 -4.81 18.68
N ASN A 7 -17.32 -5.25 19.54
CA ASN A 7 -15.90 -4.85 19.47
C ASN A 7 -15.03 -5.87 18.72
N ASP A 8 -15.62 -6.62 17.78
CA ASP A 8 -14.83 -7.28 16.75
C ASP A 8 -14.29 -6.16 15.86
N SER A 9 -13.09 -5.68 16.19
CA SER A 9 -12.34 -4.77 15.33
C SER A 9 -12.26 -5.49 14.00
N SER A 10 -13.14 -5.07 13.08
CA SER A 10 -13.14 -5.52 11.71
C SER A 10 -11.76 -5.20 11.19
N VAL A 11 -10.87 -6.19 11.28
CA VAL A 11 -9.75 -6.34 10.37
C VAL A 11 -10.47 -6.30 9.04
N LEU A 12 -10.43 -5.12 8.41
CA LEU A 12 -10.75 -4.97 7.01
C LEU A 12 -9.69 -5.85 6.34
N VAL A 13 -9.97 -7.15 6.28
CA VAL A 13 -9.39 -8.04 5.31
C VAL A 13 -9.98 -7.54 4.00
N SER A 14 -9.42 -6.43 3.54
CA SER A 14 -9.56 -5.95 2.19
C SER A 14 -9.22 -7.17 1.37
N ASN A 15 -10.22 -7.70 0.67
CA ASN A 15 -10.02 -8.68 -0.37
C ASN A 15 -8.84 -8.14 -1.20
N LEU A 16 -7.65 -8.71 -1.00
CA LEU A 16 -6.55 -8.60 -1.92
C LEU A 16 -7.12 -9.27 -3.15
N THR A 17 -7.71 -8.44 -4.03
CA THR A 17 -7.96 -8.83 -5.39
C THR A 17 -6.63 -9.37 -5.86
N ASP A 18 -6.65 -10.65 -6.21
CA ASP A 18 -5.63 -11.38 -6.94
C ASP A 18 -5.34 -10.58 -8.23
N TYR A 19 -4.59 -9.49 -8.07
CA TYR A 19 -3.94 -8.83 -9.17
C TYR A 19 -2.85 -9.81 -9.55
N ASP A 20 -3.12 -10.53 -10.64
CA ASP A 20 -2.15 -11.19 -11.48
C ASP A 20 -0.99 -10.20 -11.69
N SER A 21 -0.04 -10.19 -10.75
CA SER A 21 1.16 -9.39 -10.84
C SER A 21 2.01 -10.13 -11.86
N GLU A 22 1.75 -9.84 -13.14
CA GLU A 22 2.56 -10.29 -14.27
C GLU A 22 4.05 -9.89 -14.11
N ASP A 23 4.34 -8.98 -13.17
CA ASP A 23 5.67 -8.76 -12.63
C ASP A 23 6.07 -9.90 -11.68
N GLU A 24 6.78 -10.88 -12.25
CA GLU A 24 7.43 -11.99 -11.53
C GLU A 24 8.33 -11.56 -10.35
N ASN A 25 8.59 -10.26 -10.20
CA ASN A 25 9.41 -9.68 -9.14
C ASN A 25 8.61 -9.18 -7.93
N ILE A 26 7.27 -9.18 -7.98
CA ILE A 26 6.42 -8.75 -6.86
C ILE A 26 6.24 -9.90 -5.86
N VAL A 27 6.41 -9.59 -4.57
CA VAL A 27 6.21 -10.51 -3.44
C VAL A 27 4.86 -10.27 -2.77
N SER A 28 4.48 -9.00 -2.62
CA SER A 28 3.21 -8.63 -2.02
C SER A 28 2.76 -7.25 -2.49
N GLU A 29 1.45 -7.07 -2.54
CA GLU A 29 0.79 -5.80 -2.79
C GLU A 29 -0.26 -5.57 -1.69
N GLU A 30 -0.20 -4.42 -1.01
CA GLU A 30 -1.13 -4.08 0.07
C GLU A 30 -1.63 -2.65 -0.05
N ILE A 31 -2.93 -2.44 0.17
CA ILE A 31 -3.51 -1.09 0.28
C ILE A 31 -3.55 -0.69 1.76
N LYS A 32 -2.89 0.42 2.08
CA LYS A 32 -2.72 0.96 3.45
C LYS A 32 -3.26 2.38 3.52
N PHE A 33 -3.82 2.76 4.67
CA PHE A 33 -4.26 4.14 4.90
C PHE A 33 -3.05 5.07 5.02
N ASN A 34 -3.09 6.23 4.35
CA ASN A 34 -2.01 7.20 4.40
C ASN A 34 -2.08 8.06 5.67
N HIS A 35 -1.50 7.52 6.75
CA HIS A 35 -1.40 8.23 8.03
C HIS A 35 -0.56 9.52 7.96
N GLN A 36 0.37 9.64 7.00
CA GLN A 36 1.22 10.84 6.85
C GLN A 36 0.43 12.02 6.29
N ALA A 37 -0.47 11.77 5.33
CA ALA A 37 -1.36 12.79 4.78
C ALA A 37 -2.64 12.99 5.60
N GLY A 38 -2.91 12.11 6.58
CA GLY A 38 -4.13 12.14 7.39
C GLY A 38 -5.42 11.81 6.62
N SER A 39 -5.30 11.40 5.36
CA SER A 39 -6.40 11.05 4.45
C SER A 39 -5.87 10.24 3.28
N GLY A 40 -6.76 9.51 2.59
CA GLY A 40 -6.42 8.72 1.40
C GLY A 40 -5.77 7.37 1.72
N HIS A 41 -5.46 6.62 0.66
CA HIS A 41 -4.80 5.33 0.73
C HIS A 41 -3.63 5.28 -0.24
N TYR A 42 -2.62 4.48 0.10
CA TYR A 42 -1.55 4.15 -0.81
C TYR A 42 -1.48 2.64 -0.99
N ARG A 43 -1.07 2.24 -2.19
CA ARG A 43 -0.70 0.88 -2.51
C ARG A 43 0.81 0.74 -2.31
N GLU A 44 1.21 -0.19 -1.46
CA GLU A 44 2.61 -0.60 -1.30
C GLU A 44 2.85 -1.90 -2.05
N ILE A 45 3.88 -1.91 -2.90
CA ILE A 45 4.36 -3.07 -3.62
C ILE A 45 5.73 -3.42 -3.06
N GLN A 46 5.87 -4.64 -2.55
CA GLN A 46 7.13 -5.22 -2.08
C GLN A 46 7.69 -6.13 -3.16
N TYR A 47 8.97 -5.98 -3.46
CA TYR A 47 9.68 -6.74 -4.48
C TYR A 47 10.60 -7.81 -3.87
N LYS A 48 10.98 -8.81 -4.68
CA LYS A 48 11.83 -9.95 -4.29
C LYS A 48 13.22 -9.55 -3.81
N ASP A 49 13.72 -8.41 -4.28
CA ASP A 49 15.00 -7.84 -3.86
C ASP A 49 14.94 -7.14 -2.48
N GLY A 50 13.77 -7.15 -1.84
CA GLY A 50 13.53 -6.47 -0.56
C GLY A 50 13.23 -4.98 -0.70
N GLY A 51 13.22 -4.45 -1.93
CA GLY A 51 12.83 -3.07 -2.19
C GLY A 51 11.31 -2.91 -2.24
N PHE A 52 10.84 -1.66 -2.14
CA PHE A 52 9.42 -1.32 -2.19
C PHE A 52 9.14 -0.06 -3.02
N ARG A 53 7.90 0.04 -3.49
CA ARG A 53 7.30 1.25 -4.06
C ARG A 53 5.92 1.49 -3.48
N GLN A 54 5.61 2.74 -3.17
CA GLN A 54 4.33 3.20 -2.67
C GLN A 54 3.70 4.14 -3.70
N PHE A 55 2.49 3.81 -4.12
CA PHE A 55 1.71 4.58 -5.08
C PHE A 55 0.46 5.12 -4.40
N ASP A 56 0.16 6.39 -4.59
CA ASP A 56 -1.12 6.95 -4.21
C ASP A 56 -2.24 6.27 -5.00
N VAL A 57 -3.27 5.74 -4.34
CA VAL A 57 -4.33 4.95 -4.99
C VAL A 57 -5.19 5.81 -5.92
N ASP A 58 -5.41 7.08 -5.54
CA ASP A 58 -6.29 7.98 -6.28
C ASP A 58 -5.63 8.52 -7.56
N THR A 59 -4.33 8.83 -7.51
CA THR A 59 -3.59 9.46 -8.61
C THR A 59 -2.67 8.50 -9.36
N GLY A 60 -2.37 7.33 -8.80
CA GLY A 60 -1.40 6.37 -9.33
C GLY A 60 0.06 6.85 -9.28
N LYS A 61 0.33 7.99 -8.62
CA LYS A 61 1.67 8.59 -8.57
C LYS A 61 2.54 7.87 -7.55
N LEU A 62 3.83 7.76 -7.86
CA LEU A 62 4.83 7.27 -6.91
C LEU A 62 5.02 8.32 -5.81
N ILE A 63 4.76 7.92 -4.57
CA ILE A 63 4.85 8.78 -3.39
C ILE A 63 5.92 8.31 -2.40
N GLY A 64 6.37 7.06 -2.51
CA GLY A 64 7.45 6.52 -1.70
C GLY A 64 8.19 5.39 -2.43
N SER A 65 9.49 5.26 -2.20
CA SER A 65 10.27 4.12 -2.70
C SER A 65 11.58 3.96 -1.94
N SER A 66 12.05 2.72 -1.80
CA SER A 66 13.39 2.40 -1.33
C SER A 66 14.49 2.55 -2.39
N TYR A 67 14.14 2.71 -3.68
CA TYR A 67 15.11 2.74 -4.77
C TYR A 67 15.69 4.14 -4.96
N GLU A 68 17.01 4.22 -5.12
CA GLU A 68 17.70 5.50 -5.38
C GLU A 68 17.30 6.11 -6.73
N SER A 69 17.03 5.27 -7.74
CA SER A 69 16.56 5.69 -9.07
C SER A 69 15.25 6.46 -9.03
N ASP A 70 14.46 6.22 -8.00
CA ASP A 70 13.08 6.68 -7.88
C ASP A 70 12.98 7.98 -7.09
N GLN A 71 14.03 8.34 -6.33
CA GLN A 71 14.08 9.56 -5.50
C GLN A 71 13.81 10.84 -6.31
N LYS A 72 14.15 10.85 -7.61
CA LYS A 72 13.86 11.99 -8.51
C LYS A 72 12.37 12.16 -8.84
N TYR A 73 11.56 11.12 -8.67
CA TYR A 73 10.11 11.13 -8.93
C TYR A 73 9.30 11.33 -7.66
N LEU A 74 9.93 11.15 -6.48
CA LEU A 74 9.24 11.32 -5.22
C LEU A 74 8.88 12.79 -4.97
N PRO A 75 7.73 13.06 -4.34
CA PRO A 75 7.40 14.39 -3.89
C PRO A 75 8.49 14.89 -2.93
N LYS A 76 9.06 16.05 -3.24
CA LYS A 76 10.02 16.71 -2.35
C LYS A 76 9.25 17.35 -1.20
N MET A 77 9.66 17.10 0.03
CA MET A 77 9.26 17.94 1.15
C MET A 77 9.92 19.32 0.96
N GLU A 78 9.12 20.38 0.94
CA GLU A 78 9.61 21.77 1.05
C GLU A 78 10.12 22.07 2.46
#